data_AF-A0A960YPT6-F1
#
_entry.id   AF-A0A960YPT6-F1
#
_cell.length_a   1.000
_cell.length_b   1.000
_cell.length_c   1.000
_cell.angle_alpha   90.00
_cell.angle_beta   90.00
_cell.angle_gamma   90.00
#
_symmetry.space_group_name_H-M   'P 1'
#
loop_
_entity.id
_entity.type
_entity.pdbx_description
1 polymer ?
#
loop_
_entity_poly.entity_id
_entity_poly.type
_entity_poly.pdbx_seq_one_letter_code
_entity_poly.pdbx_strand_id
1 'polypeptide(L)'
;MNPIEHLDIARYLKEASFKLSAEQLQKLQLFHAMLRKENERINVTRLYGADSMGRKHYVDSLFPLKLLEEAGLPLESPCMDLGSGGGFPGIPIAIARPELKMRLVEGRRKRTEFLEAVKQELGLQNVEIISRKLNPADQIHCKTAISRAFMSIPDTLELSALSLAVGGTFVFWKGPDCDEEIRAARALHQWKLERDLHYVLPGTKDERRLLVYQRVADPSDLDTAEEQVRNSSHADIASADFLSDRTGLPGALQSHVQIIESESNPRFKDWQKLDQSKWIRKLGLTIISGRKLVPEFLREALESLADGPPETERPGDGAGSNGSRHILQGKPAALLFSDTYPSELLELSSVIKSLGLPLIRLKADLFRRLDFSGTRFPLLLWNLETVRIPPLDASLSNQSAMTSQWESQKESAAVLMLPLSNPENLGAAIRTATAFGIAGVILTNESVYPFHPLVIRSSAGASLRMEYFQCGTLKEADTELHRAGFGKADRILLHQDGEHLLYEMGTLRNSRNPVCFVLGQEGQGLPEELQGLRVRIPIAPGIESLNAVASLSALLYEWKRPS
;
A
#
# COMPACT_ATOMS: atom_id res chain seq x y z
N MET A 1 19.25 4.41 31.25
CA MET A 1 18.80 5.70 30.70
C MET A 1 20.00 6.32 30.01
N ASN A 2 19.99 6.41 28.68
CA ASN A 2 21.06 7.07 27.93
C ASN A 2 20.86 8.59 28.04
N PRO A 3 21.87 9.41 28.38
CA PRO A 3 21.73 10.86 28.46
C PRO A 3 21.31 11.42 27.10
N ILE A 4 20.38 12.37 27.12
CA ILE A 4 19.81 13.05 25.95
C ILE A 4 20.96 13.62 25.12
N GLU A 5 21.22 13.07 23.92
CA GLU A 5 22.05 13.76 22.93
C GLU A 5 21.36 15.07 22.59
N HIS A 6 21.92 16.18 23.07
CA HIS A 6 21.39 17.51 22.83
C HIS A 6 21.54 17.85 21.34
N LEU A 7 20.43 17.96 20.61
CA LEU A 7 20.45 18.36 19.21
C LEU A 7 20.77 19.85 19.09
N ASP A 8 21.95 20.19 18.59
CA ASP A 8 22.33 21.59 18.31
C ASP A 8 21.69 22.09 16.99
N ILE A 9 20.42 22.46 17.04
CA ILE A 9 19.65 23.00 15.90
C ILE A 9 20.31 24.26 15.31
N ALA A 10 20.91 25.11 16.16
CA ALA A 10 21.52 26.36 15.74
C ALA A 10 22.70 26.12 14.79
N ARG A 11 23.52 25.10 15.07
CA ARG A 11 24.61 24.69 14.18
C ARG A 11 24.11 24.34 12.77
N TYR A 12 23.08 23.49 12.65
CA TYR A 12 22.57 23.04 11.35
C TYR A 12 21.95 24.19 10.54
N LEU A 13 21.20 25.10 11.18
CA LEU A 13 20.62 26.24 10.50
C LEU A 13 21.69 27.25 10.05
N LYS A 14 22.75 27.42 10.86
CA LYS A 14 23.91 28.25 10.49
C LYS A 14 24.63 27.68 9.26
N GLU A 15 24.85 26.37 9.19
CA GLU A 15 25.41 25.70 7.99
C GLU A 15 24.53 25.92 6.75
N ALA A 16 23.21 25.92 6.91
CA ALA A 16 22.26 26.22 5.85
C ALA A 16 22.14 27.72 5.51
N SER A 17 22.93 28.58 6.17
CA SER A 17 22.84 30.04 6.05
C SER A 17 21.43 30.60 6.32
N PHE A 18 20.70 29.97 7.24
CA PHE A 18 19.38 30.39 7.68
C PHE A 18 19.48 30.92 9.12
N LYS A 19 19.23 32.22 9.30
CA LYS A 19 19.41 32.90 10.61
C LYS A 19 18.08 33.00 11.34
N LEU A 20 18.10 32.68 12.63
CA LEU A 20 16.98 32.85 13.56
C LEU A 20 17.45 33.64 14.78
N SER A 21 16.52 34.31 15.46
CA SER A 21 16.80 34.94 16.74
C SER A 21 17.06 33.89 17.83
N ALA A 22 17.67 34.30 18.94
CA ALA A 22 17.89 33.42 20.09
C ALA A 22 16.57 32.84 20.63
N GLU A 23 15.51 33.65 20.67
CA GLU A 23 14.17 33.23 21.11
C GLU A 23 13.58 32.17 20.17
N GLN A 24 13.70 32.35 18.86
CA GLN A 24 13.22 31.38 17.87
C GLN A 24 13.98 30.05 17.97
N LEU A 25 15.30 30.09 18.17
CA LEU A 25 16.11 28.89 18.39
C LEU A 25 15.70 28.16 19.67
N GLN A 26 15.44 28.90 20.76
CA GLN A 26 14.96 28.33 22.02
C GLN A 26 13.60 27.65 21.83
N LYS A 27 12.66 28.27 21.10
CA LYS A 27 11.37 27.65 20.78
C LYS A 27 11.52 26.37 19.95
N LEU A 28 12.44 26.33 18.97
CA LEU A 28 12.74 25.12 18.21
C LEU A 28 13.35 24.00 19.07
N GLN A 29 14.22 24.35 20.01
CA GLN A 29 14.80 23.38 20.96
C GLN A 29 13.73 22.81 21.90
N LEU A 30 12.84 23.66 22.41
CA LEU A 30 11.72 23.22 23.26
C LEU A 30 10.75 22.32 22.48
N PHE A 31 10.39 22.72 21.24
CA PHE A 31 9.63 21.87 20.33
C PHE A 31 10.28 20.49 20.12
N HIS A 32 11.61 20.46 19.91
CA HIS A 32 12.35 19.21 19.76
C HIS A 32 12.25 18.31 21.00
N ALA A 33 12.41 18.89 22.18
CA ALA A 33 12.32 18.15 23.44
C ALA A 33 10.92 17.55 23.63
N MET A 34 9.86 18.32 23.33
CA MET A 34 8.48 17.82 23.36
C MET A 34 8.26 16.69 22.36
N LEU A 35 8.73 16.85 21.11
CA LEU A 35 8.62 15.84 20.07
C LEU A 35 9.30 14.53 20.49
N ARG A 36 10.51 14.59 21.04
CA ARG A 36 11.27 13.40 21.48
C ARG A 36 10.53 12.65 22.59
N LYS A 37 10.04 13.38 23.59
CA LYS A 37 9.26 12.81 24.69
C LYS A 37 7.99 12.11 24.20
N GLU A 38 7.29 12.71 23.24
CA GLU A 38 6.08 12.11 22.68
C GLU A 38 6.38 10.96 21.71
N ASN A 39 7.52 11.00 21.00
CA ASN A 39 7.95 9.95 20.08
C ASN A 39 8.17 8.60 20.78
N GLU A 40 8.66 8.63 22.02
CA GLU A 40 8.83 7.44 22.88
C GLU A 40 7.49 6.76 23.22
N ARG A 41 6.37 7.50 23.18
CA ARG A 41 5.02 7.00 23.51
C ARG A 41 4.21 6.59 22.29
N ILE A 42 4.33 7.29 21.16
CA ILE A 42 3.42 7.13 20.01
C ILE A 42 4.07 7.09 18.62
N ASN A 43 5.42 7.04 18.54
CA ASN A 43 6.18 6.95 17.28
C ASN A 43 5.73 8.02 16.24
N VAL A 44 5.75 9.28 16.67
CA VAL A 44 5.42 10.48 15.90
C VAL A 44 6.28 10.63 14.63
N THR A 45 7.56 10.21 14.66
CA THR A 45 8.53 10.30 13.55
C THR A 45 9.47 9.09 13.52
N ARG A 46 9.78 8.58 12.30
CA ARG A 46 10.64 7.38 12.09
C ARG A 46 12.15 7.68 11.91
N LEU A 47 12.59 8.92 12.18
CA LEU A 47 14.00 9.31 12.01
C LEU A 47 14.78 9.13 13.32
N TYR A 48 15.92 8.43 13.22
CA TYR A 48 16.81 8.14 14.35
C TYR A 48 18.19 8.78 14.09
N GLY A 49 18.85 9.26 15.14
CA GLY A 49 20.16 9.95 15.08
C GLY A 49 20.06 11.48 14.98
N ALA A 50 20.88 12.17 15.77
CA ALA A 50 20.84 13.63 15.91
C ALA A 50 21.07 14.38 14.57
N ASP A 51 22.04 13.98 13.76
CA ASP A 51 22.33 14.65 12.48
C ASP A 51 21.17 14.54 11.47
N SER A 52 20.56 13.35 11.35
CA SER A 52 19.40 13.15 10.48
C SER A 52 18.19 13.96 10.95
N MET A 53 17.97 14.09 12.26
CA MET A 53 16.89 14.92 12.80
C MET A 53 17.15 16.41 12.55
N GLY A 54 18.35 16.91 12.83
CA GLY A 54 18.74 18.30 12.57
C GLY A 54 18.47 18.72 11.12
N ARG A 55 18.97 17.91 10.17
CA ARG A 55 18.89 18.23 8.74
C ARG A 55 17.52 17.98 8.14
N LYS A 56 16.92 16.80 8.34
CA LYS A 56 15.66 16.41 7.67
C LYS A 56 14.40 16.93 8.34
N HIS A 57 14.47 17.38 9.60
CA HIS A 57 13.33 18.02 10.25
C HIS A 57 13.43 19.55 10.22
N TYR A 58 14.56 20.14 10.61
CA TYR A 58 14.65 21.60 10.77
C TYR A 58 15.15 22.30 9.51
N VAL A 59 16.30 21.90 8.97
CA VAL A 59 16.84 22.51 7.74
C VAL A 59 15.87 22.33 6.57
N ASP A 60 15.36 21.12 6.37
CA ASP A 60 14.41 20.79 5.30
C ASP A 60 13.05 21.49 5.43
N SER A 61 12.69 21.95 6.64
CA SER A 61 11.46 22.75 6.84
C SER A 61 11.68 24.24 6.60
N LEU A 62 12.87 24.77 6.92
CA LEU A 62 13.13 26.22 6.94
C LEU A 62 13.92 26.73 5.74
N PHE A 63 14.93 25.99 5.26
CA PHE A 63 15.74 26.40 4.12
C PHE A 63 14.91 26.70 2.86
N PRO A 64 13.87 25.91 2.55
CA PRO A 64 12.95 26.22 1.45
C PRO A 64 12.29 27.61 1.49
N LEU A 65 12.10 28.21 2.66
CA LEU A 65 11.55 29.56 2.77
C LEU A 65 12.46 30.59 2.09
N LYS A 66 13.78 30.43 2.25
CA LYS A 66 14.77 31.29 1.61
C LYS A 66 14.72 31.18 0.09
N LEU A 67 14.62 29.94 -0.44
CA LEU A 67 14.52 29.71 -1.89
C LEU A 67 13.25 30.33 -2.48
N LEU A 68 12.13 30.24 -1.75
CA LEU A 68 10.85 30.85 -2.14
C LEU A 68 10.93 32.38 -2.16
N GLU A 69 11.57 32.99 -1.16
CA GLU A 69 11.82 34.44 -1.13
C GLU A 69 12.71 34.90 -2.29
N GLU A 70 13.82 34.21 -2.55
CA GLU A 70 14.75 34.51 -3.65
C GLU A 70 14.07 34.35 -5.02
N ALA A 71 13.12 33.42 -5.15
CA ALA A 71 12.31 33.23 -6.34
C ALA A 71 11.15 34.23 -6.48
N GLY A 72 10.97 35.16 -5.52
CA GLY A 72 9.89 36.14 -5.52
C GLY A 72 8.51 35.56 -5.21
N LEU A 73 8.45 34.39 -4.57
CA LEU A 73 7.23 33.64 -4.25
C LEU A 73 7.16 33.32 -2.75
N PRO A 74 7.21 34.33 -1.85
CA PRO A 74 7.15 34.07 -0.41
C PRO A 74 5.81 33.43 -0.02
N LEU A 75 5.80 32.66 1.07
CA LEU A 75 4.54 32.13 1.61
C LEU A 75 3.64 33.29 2.06
N GLU A 76 2.37 33.23 1.70
CA GLU A 76 1.38 34.24 2.05
C GLU A 76 0.47 33.78 3.20
N SER A 77 0.04 34.75 4.01
CA SER A 77 -0.82 34.54 5.17
C SER A 77 -2.31 34.75 4.82
N PRO A 78 -3.25 33.91 5.31
CA PRO A 78 -3.01 32.71 6.11
C PRO A 78 -2.41 31.58 5.27
N CYS A 79 -1.51 30.80 5.87
CA CYS A 79 -0.88 29.64 5.26
C CYS A 79 -1.41 28.34 5.89
N MET A 80 -1.74 27.35 5.07
CA MET A 80 -2.25 26.05 5.53
C MET A 80 -1.20 24.95 5.32
N ASP A 81 -0.93 24.15 6.34
CA ASP A 81 -0.07 22.96 6.25
C ASP A 81 -0.94 21.70 6.27
N LEU A 82 -0.91 20.95 5.16
CA LEU A 82 -1.70 19.73 4.98
C LEU A 82 -0.92 18.49 5.39
N GLY A 83 -1.42 17.82 6.43
CA GLY A 83 -0.82 16.61 6.96
C GLY A 83 0.36 16.89 7.88
N SER A 84 0.24 17.91 8.74
CA SER A 84 1.33 18.40 9.60
C SER A 84 2.01 17.33 10.47
N GLY A 85 1.35 16.19 10.73
CA GLY A 85 1.99 15.05 11.38
C GLY A 85 2.45 15.39 12.80
N GLY A 86 3.77 15.33 13.02
CA GLY A 86 4.41 15.79 14.25
C GLY A 86 4.67 17.29 14.33
N GLY A 87 4.06 18.09 13.45
CA GLY A 87 4.18 19.55 13.38
C GLY A 87 5.15 20.06 12.33
N PHE A 88 5.58 19.25 11.37
CA PHE A 88 6.51 19.69 10.33
C PHE A 88 5.86 19.70 8.94
N PRO A 89 6.13 20.73 8.11
CA PRO A 89 7.00 21.87 8.37
C PRO A 89 6.32 23.02 9.14
N GLY A 90 5.02 22.92 9.44
CA GLY A 90 4.22 24.04 9.94
C GLY A 90 4.67 24.71 11.24
N ILE A 91 5.05 23.96 12.28
CA ILE A 91 5.53 24.53 13.56
C ILE A 91 6.89 25.25 13.40
N PRO A 92 7.92 24.65 12.78
CA PRO A 92 9.14 25.40 12.48
C PRO A 92 8.89 26.69 11.71
N ILE A 93 8.03 26.65 10.68
CA ILE A 93 7.67 27.84 9.90
C ILE A 93 6.99 28.88 10.80
N ALA A 94 6.02 28.49 11.63
CA ALA A 94 5.33 29.39 12.55
C ALA A 94 6.29 30.11 13.52
N ILE A 95 7.33 29.41 13.98
CA ILE A 95 8.36 29.97 14.86
C ILE A 95 9.27 30.93 14.08
N ALA A 96 9.72 30.54 12.89
CA ALA A 96 10.63 31.33 12.07
C ALA A 96 9.97 32.59 11.49
N ARG A 97 8.66 32.53 11.21
CA ARG A 97 7.86 33.57 10.55
C ARG A 97 6.60 33.87 11.38
N PRO A 98 6.74 34.57 12.52
CA PRO A 98 5.64 34.83 13.45
C PRO A 98 4.50 35.67 12.84
N GLU A 99 4.75 36.37 11.74
CA GLU A 99 3.76 37.13 10.98
C GLU A 99 2.84 36.25 10.11
N LEU A 100 3.22 35.00 9.83
CA LEU A 100 2.38 34.05 9.10
C LEU A 100 1.36 33.42 10.04
N LYS A 101 0.07 33.56 9.71
CA LYS A 101 -1.00 32.81 10.36
C LYS A 101 -1.02 31.41 9.78
N MET A 102 -0.58 30.42 10.55
CA MET A 102 -0.46 29.03 10.15
C MET A 102 -1.70 28.24 10.58
N ARG A 103 -2.26 27.46 9.67
CA ARG A 103 -3.33 26.49 9.95
C ARG A 103 -2.82 25.07 9.72
N LEU A 104 -2.71 24.28 10.78
CA LEU A 104 -2.18 22.92 10.72
C LEU A 104 -3.33 21.93 10.65
N VAL A 105 -3.49 21.22 9.52
CA VAL A 105 -4.57 20.26 9.31
C VAL A 105 -4.06 18.85 9.57
N GLU A 106 -4.59 18.17 10.59
CA GLU A 106 -4.23 16.79 10.95
C GLU A 106 -5.47 16.03 11.42
N GLY A 107 -5.64 14.81 10.91
CA GLY A 107 -6.83 13.99 11.14
C GLY A 107 -6.72 13.01 12.31
N ARG A 108 -5.51 12.75 12.81
CA ARG A 108 -5.28 11.80 13.90
C ARG A 108 -5.31 12.50 15.25
N ARG A 109 -6.29 12.13 16.08
CA ARG A 109 -6.55 12.72 17.40
C ARG A 109 -5.31 12.85 18.30
N LYS A 110 -4.50 11.79 18.44
CA LYS A 110 -3.28 11.85 19.29
C LYS A 110 -2.25 12.88 18.80
N ARG A 111 -2.20 13.12 17.48
CA ARG A 111 -1.28 14.11 16.90
C ARG A 111 -1.81 15.52 17.07
N THR A 112 -3.12 15.73 16.94
CA THR A 112 -3.71 17.05 17.18
C THR A 112 -3.63 17.45 18.65
N GLU A 113 -3.83 16.50 19.59
CA GLU A 113 -3.56 16.70 21.02
C GLU A 113 -2.10 17.15 21.28
N PHE A 114 -1.13 16.49 20.63
CA PHE A 114 0.27 16.90 20.71
C PHE A 114 0.52 18.29 20.12
N LEU A 115 -0.04 18.61 18.96
CA LEU A 115 0.12 19.93 18.33
C LEU A 115 -0.48 21.05 19.18
N GLU A 116 -1.61 20.81 19.84
CA GLU A 116 -2.20 21.76 20.79
C GLU A 116 -1.31 21.97 22.01
N ALA A 117 -0.74 20.90 22.57
CA ALA A 117 0.23 21.02 23.67
C ALA A 117 1.46 21.84 23.24
N VAL A 118 2.01 21.59 22.04
CA VAL A 118 3.13 22.36 21.48
C VAL A 118 2.76 23.83 21.30
N LYS A 119 1.58 24.12 20.73
CA LYS A 119 1.10 25.49 20.54
C LYS A 119 1.01 26.24 21.87
N GLN A 120 0.48 25.60 22.92
CA GLN A 120 0.34 26.18 24.25
C GLN A 120 1.70 26.42 24.90
N GLU A 121 2.56 25.41 24.94
CA GLU A 121 3.88 25.47 25.59
C GLU A 121 4.80 26.51 24.95
N LEU A 122 4.77 26.63 23.62
CA LEU A 122 5.61 27.57 22.88
C LEU A 122 4.98 28.98 22.77
N GLY A 123 3.74 29.16 23.25
CA GLY A 123 3.01 30.43 23.16
C GLY A 123 2.72 30.87 21.73
N LEU A 124 2.46 29.94 20.82
CA LEU A 124 2.25 30.22 19.38
C LEU A 124 0.84 30.75 19.11
N GLN A 125 0.69 32.08 19.16
CA GLN A 125 -0.57 32.77 18.88
C GLN A 125 -0.94 32.79 17.40
N ASN A 126 0.04 32.58 16.51
CA ASN A 126 -0.13 32.56 15.06
C ASN A 126 -0.47 31.17 14.50
N VAL A 127 -0.75 30.18 15.35
CA VAL A 127 -1.06 28.79 14.94
C VAL A 127 -2.50 28.40 15.29
N GLU A 128 -3.22 27.87 14.32
CA GLU A 128 -4.54 27.26 14.46
C GLU A 128 -4.44 25.76 14.12
N ILE A 129 -4.94 24.88 15.00
CA ILE A 129 -4.96 23.43 14.76
C ILE A 129 -6.35 23.02 14.29
N ILE A 130 -6.43 22.39 13.13
CA ILE A 130 -7.68 21.89 12.55
C ILE A 130 -7.67 20.37 12.68
N SER A 131 -8.36 19.88 13.71
CA SER A 131 -8.34 18.46 14.12
C SER A 131 -9.33 17.59 13.32
N ARG A 132 -9.17 17.54 12.00
CA ARG A 132 -9.94 16.66 11.10
C ARG A 132 -9.18 16.40 9.81
N LYS A 133 -9.54 15.33 9.11
CA LYS A 133 -9.11 15.14 7.72
C LYS A 133 -9.78 16.21 6.85
N LEU A 134 -9.02 16.84 5.97
CA LEU A 134 -9.58 17.72 4.95
C LEU A 134 -10.43 16.89 3.98
N ASN A 135 -11.56 17.46 3.54
CA ASN A 135 -12.38 16.94 2.46
C ASN A 135 -12.42 17.95 1.31
N PRO A 136 -12.69 17.52 0.05
CA PRO A 136 -12.73 18.43 -1.09
C PRO A 136 -13.76 19.56 -0.98
N ALA A 137 -14.80 19.37 -0.16
CA ALA A 137 -15.84 20.37 0.11
C ALA A 137 -15.44 21.41 1.17
N ASP A 138 -14.33 21.21 1.88
CA ASP A 138 -13.90 22.12 2.93
C ASP A 138 -13.31 23.43 2.38
N GLN A 139 -13.73 24.54 2.97
CA GLN A 139 -13.32 25.90 2.59
C GLN A 139 -12.48 26.54 3.69
N ILE A 140 -11.28 26.00 3.93
CA ILE A 140 -10.34 26.58 4.90
C ILE A 140 -9.57 27.70 4.22
N HIS A 141 -10.13 28.92 4.23
CA HIS A 141 -9.61 30.07 3.48
C HIS A 141 -8.13 30.40 3.76
N CYS A 142 -7.23 30.07 2.84
CA CYS A 142 -5.81 30.41 2.90
C CYS A 142 -5.34 31.06 1.59
N LYS A 143 -4.20 31.74 1.64
CA LYS A 143 -3.54 32.29 0.45
C LYS A 143 -2.46 31.36 -0.09
N THR A 144 -1.79 30.65 0.81
CA THR A 144 -0.82 29.62 0.47
C THR A 144 -1.14 28.33 1.21
N ALA A 145 -1.09 27.19 0.53
CA ALA A 145 -1.05 25.89 1.18
C ALA A 145 0.29 25.22 0.94
N ILE A 146 0.73 24.41 1.90
CA ILE A 146 1.97 23.67 1.84
C ILE A 146 1.71 22.20 2.18
N SER A 147 2.54 21.32 1.63
CA SER A 147 2.55 19.93 2.06
C SER A 147 3.93 19.29 1.92
N ARG A 148 4.25 18.45 2.90
CA ARG A 148 5.45 17.60 2.91
C ARG A 148 5.05 16.16 3.20
N ALA A 149 5.32 15.26 2.26
CA ALA A 149 5.11 13.81 2.40
C ALA A 149 3.69 13.39 2.85
N PHE A 150 2.64 14.03 2.33
CA PHE A 150 1.24 13.71 2.63
C PHE A 150 0.59 12.76 1.62
N MET A 151 0.39 13.24 0.39
CA MET A 151 -0.29 12.57 -0.73
C MET A 151 0.41 12.93 -2.05
N SER A 152 -0.13 12.44 -3.18
CA SER A 152 0.35 12.89 -4.48
C SER A 152 -0.01 14.35 -4.74
N ILE A 153 0.76 15.04 -5.60
CA ILE A 153 0.51 16.43 -6.03
C ILE A 153 -0.94 16.61 -6.52
N PRO A 154 -1.43 15.86 -7.54
CA PRO A 154 -2.78 16.09 -8.06
C PRO A 154 -3.85 15.92 -7.00
N ASP A 155 -3.75 14.89 -6.15
CA ASP A 155 -4.75 14.66 -5.11
C ASP A 155 -4.79 15.77 -4.08
N THR A 156 -3.62 16.31 -3.74
CA THR A 156 -3.51 17.38 -2.74
C THR A 156 -4.05 18.69 -3.32
N LEU A 157 -3.80 18.96 -4.60
CA LEU A 157 -4.34 20.11 -5.32
C LEU A 157 -5.87 20.05 -5.43
N GLU A 158 -6.45 18.89 -5.74
CA GLU A 158 -7.91 18.70 -5.75
C GLU A 158 -8.51 18.86 -4.36
N LEU A 159 -7.91 18.20 -3.35
CA LEU A 159 -8.39 18.21 -1.97
C LEU A 159 -8.46 19.62 -1.37
N SER A 160 -7.53 20.49 -1.77
CA SER A 160 -7.37 21.84 -1.25
C SER A 160 -7.94 22.94 -2.14
N ALA A 161 -8.53 22.58 -3.29
CA ALA A 161 -8.98 23.53 -4.30
C ALA A 161 -9.91 24.60 -3.72
N LEU A 162 -10.95 24.20 -2.96
CA LEU A 162 -11.91 25.15 -2.38
C LEU A 162 -11.36 25.94 -1.17
N SER A 163 -10.18 25.56 -0.66
CA SER A 163 -9.53 26.25 0.46
C SER A 163 -8.59 27.39 0.02
N LEU A 164 -8.15 27.40 -1.25
CA LEU A 164 -7.28 28.44 -1.83
C LEU A 164 -8.06 29.28 -2.83
N ALA A 165 -8.13 30.60 -2.72
CA ALA A 165 -8.78 31.43 -3.74
C ALA A 165 -8.04 31.38 -5.10
N VAL A 166 -8.68 31.80 -6.19
CA VAL A 166 -7.98 32.05 -7.48
C VAL A 166 -6.85 33.05 -7.24
N GLY A 167 -5.66 32.74 -7.77
CA GLY A 167 -4.40 33.44 -7.51
C GLY A 167 -3.59 32.86 -6.34
N GLY A 168 -4.22 32.09 -5.45
CA GLY A 168 -3.58 31.42 -4.32
C GLY A 168 -2.58 30.35 -4.74
N THR A 169 -1.61 30.07 -3.88
CA THR A 169 -0.47 29.19 -4.19
C THR A 169 -0.49 27.89 -3.39
N PHE A 170 -0.04 26.80 -4.01
CA PHE A 170 0.26 25.56 -3.33
C PHE A 170 1.75 25.24 -3.50
N VAL A 171 2.47 25.01 -2.41
CA VAL A 171 3.89 24.68 -2.45
C VAL A 171 4.14 23.26 -1.93
N PHE A 172 4.83 22.44 -2.73
CA PHE A 172 5.17 21.06 -2.37
C PHE A 172 6.66 20.89 -2.08
N TRP A 173 6.96 20.24 -0.96
CA TRP A 173 8.30 19.77 -0.60
C TRP A 173 8.42 18.32 -1.08
N LYS A 174 9.12 18.10 -2.20
CA LYS A 174 9.26 16.78 -2.84
C LYS A 174 10.71 16.35 -2.94
N GLY A 175 10.90 15.03 -3.08
CA GLY A 175 12.17 14.45 -3.54
C GLY A 175 12.38 14.69 -5.04
N PRO A 176 13.50 14.21 -5.60
CA PRO A 176 13.82 14.41 -7.01
C PRO A 176 12.82 13.71 -7.95
N ASP A 177 12.33 12.53 -7.54
CA ASP A 177 11.49 11.64 -8.34
C ASP A 177 9.99 12.01 -8.32
N CYS A 178 9.64 13.23 -8.73
CA CYS A 178 8.25 13.71 -8.73
C CYS A 178 7.67 14.07 -10.12
N ASP A 179 8.40 13.78 -11.21
CA ASP A 179 7.98 14.14 -12.57
C ASP A 179 6.67 13.48 -13.01
N GLU A 180 6.38 12.26 -12.55
CA GLU A 180 5.10 11.60 -12.84
C GLU A 180 3.93 12.33 -12.20
N GLU A 181 4.09 12.78 -10.95
CA GLU A 181 3.07 13.53 -10.23
C GLU A 181 2.84 14.91 -10.86
N ILE A 182 3.92 15.57 -11.31
CA ILE A 182 3.84 16.84 -12.04
C ILE A 182 3.07 16.66 -13.35
N ARG A 183 3.39 15.59 -14.11
CA ARG A 183 2.69 15.27 -15.37
C ARG A 183 1.20 15.01 -15.11
N ALA A 184 0.85 14.24 -14.09
CA ALA A 184 -0.54 13.98 -13.73
C ALA A 184 -1.29 15.26 -13.32
N ALA A 185 -0.64 16.16 -12.57
CA ALA A 185 -1.24 17.43 -12.16
C ALA A 185 -1.57 18.38 -13.32
N ARG A 186 -0.99 18.19 -14.52
CA ARG A 186 -1.32 18.99 -15.72
C ARG A 186 -2.76 18.80 -16.19
N ALA A 187 -3.41 17.69 -15.82
CA ALA A 187 -4.81 17.44 -16.12
C ALA A 187 -5.75 18.34 -15.29
N LEU A 188 -5.27 18.94 -14.21
CA LEU A 188 -6.05 19.83 -13.35
C LEU A 188 -5.98 21.26 -13.88
N HIS A 189 -6.84 21.59 -14.85
CA HIS A 189 -6.80 22.88 -15.56
C HIS A 189 -6.94 24.12 -14.66
N GLN A 190 -7.52 23.98 -13.47
CA GLN A 190 -7.59 25.04 -12.47
C GLN A 190 -6.25 25.35 -11.77
N TRP A 191 -5.20 24.57 -12.04
CA TRP A 191 -3.87 24.71 -11.45
C TRP A 191 -2.79 24.84 -12.51
N LYS A 192 -1.87 25.78 -12.30
CA LYS A 192 -0.71 26.00 -13.15
C LYS A 192 0.56 25.79 -12.33
N LEU A 193 1.48 24.95 -12.79
CA LEU A 193 2.83 24.90 -12.23
C LEU A 193 3.57 26.19 -12.59
N GLU A 194 3.83 27.03 -11.59
CA GLU A 194 4.50 28.31 -11.75
C GLU A 194 6.03 28.15 -11.62
N ARG A 195 6.51 27.36 -10.66
CA ARG A 195 7.95 27.09 -10.49
C ARG A 195 8.24 25.66 -10.04
N ASP A 196 9.42 25.20 -10.42
CA ASP A 196 10.01 23.93 -10.03
C ASP A 196 11.48 24.15 -9.68
N LEU A 197 11.75 24.39 -8.40
CA LEU A 197 13.06 24.76 -7.89
C LEU A 197 13.78 23.52 -7.38
N HIS A 198 14.86 23.15 -8.06
CA HIS A 198 15.73 22.05 -7.65
C HIS A 198 16.79 22.56 -6.68
N TYR A 199 17.04 21.82 -5.60
CA TYR A 199 18.10 22.15 -4.65
C TYR A 199 18.64 20.90 -3.97
N VAL A 200 19.85 21.00 -3.43
CA VAL A 200 20.42 20.00 -2.53
C VAL A 200 20.21 20.50 -1.11
N LEU A 201 19.67 19.65 -0.23
CA LEU A 201 19.46 20.01 1.16
C LEU A 201 20.81 20.33 1.82
N PRO A 202 21.00 21.52 2.44
CA PRO A 202 22.30 21.93 2.94
C PRO A 202 22.96 20.93 3.91
N GLY A 203 24.21 20.61 3.59
CA GLY A 203 25.04 19.66 4.33
C GLY A 203 24.58 18.20 4.24
N THR A 204 23.82 17.86 3.20
CA THR A 204 23.59 16.47 2.76
C THR A 204 23.88 16.34 1.26
N LYS A 205 23.71 15.12 0.72
CA LYS A 205 23.65 14.86 -0.73
C LYS A 205 22.21 14.66 -1.22
N ASP A 206 21.23 14.99 -0.38
CA ASP A 206 19.83 14.73 -0.64
C ASP A 206 19.29 15.77 -1.61
N GLU A 207 18.96 15.35 -2.83
CA GLU A 207 18.28 16.18 -3.80
C GLU A 207 16.80 16.40 -3.42
N ARG A 208 16.30 17.60 -3.71
CA ARG A 208 14.96 18.05 -3.38
C ARG A 208 14.40 18.97 -4.46
N ARG A 209 13.08 19.05 -4.52
CA ARG A 209 12.33 19.95 -5.40
C ARG A 209 11.28 20.71 -4.61
N LEU A 210 11.16 22.02 -4.87
CA LEU A 210 10.01 22.85 -4.47
C LEU A 210 9.16 23.15 -5.68
N LEU A 211 7.94 22.64 -5.66
CA LEU A 211 6.98 22.85 -6.74
C LEU A 211 5.94 23.86 -6.28
N VAL A 212 5.84 24.98 -7.00
CA VAL A 212 4.86 26.04 -6.72
C VAL A 212 3.78 25.97 -7.79
N TYR A 213 2.57 25.62 -7.39
CA TYR A 213 1.37 25.70 -8.21
C TYR A 213 0.59 26.96 -7.86
N GLN A 214 -0.01 27.59 -8.85
CA GLN A 214 -0.97 28.68 -8.67
C GLN A 214 -2.35 28.23 -9.12
N ARG A 215 -3.37 28.56 -8.33
CA ARG A 215 -4.77 28.37 -8.71
C ARG A 215 -5.16 29.44 -9.72
N VAL A 216 -5.61 29.05 -10.91
CA VAL A 216 -5.89 29.98 -12.02
C VAL A 216 -7.37 30.10 -12.39
N ALA A 217 -8.23 29.19 -11.92
CA ALA A 217 -9.68 29.23 -12.19
C ALA A 217 -10.52 28.67 -11.03
N ASP A 218 -11.79 29.05 -10.99
CA ASP A 218 -12.80 28.47 -10.09
C ASP A 218 -13.46 27.23 -10.76
N PRO A 219 -13.75 26.12 -10.03
CA PRO A 219 -14.53 25.02 -10.59
C PRO A 219 -15.84 25.45 -11.25
N SER A 220 -16.50 26.49 -10.75
CA SER A 220 -17.75 27.03 -11.31
C SER A 220 -17.58 27.74 -12.66
N ASP A 221 -16.38 28.23 -12.98
CA ASP A 221 -16.10 28.90 -14.25
C ASP A 221 -15.87 27.91 -15.39
N LEU A 222 -15.67 26.62 -15.07
CA LEU A 222 -15.54 25.54 -16.04
C LEU A 222 -16.88 24.94 -16.44
N ASP A 223 -17.88 24.97 -15.54
CA ASP A 223 -19.26 24.49 -15.80
C ASP A 223 -20.00 25.39 -16.82
N THR A 224 -19.75 26.70 -16.82
CA THR A 224 -20.44 27.65 -17.72
C THR A 224 -19.99 27.55 -19.18
N ALA A 225 -18.75 27.10 -19.43
CA ALA A 225 -18.27 26.80 -20.78
C ALA A 225 -18.86 25.49 -21.32
N GLU A 226 -19.12 24.50 -20.46
CA GLU A 226 -19.74 23.23 -20.84
C GLU A 226 -21.27 23.36 -21.03
N GLU A 227 -21.93 24.29 -20.33
CA GLU A 227 -23.38 24.54 -20.44
C GLU A 227 -23.78 25.30 -21.72
N GLN A 228 -22.92 26.19 -22.24
CA GLN A 228 -23.17 26.88 -23.51
C GLN A 228 -22.99 25.97 -24.73
N VAL A 229 -22.13 24.94 -24.64
CA VAL A 229 -22.00 23.91 -25.68
C VAL A 229 -23.20 22.95 -25.67
N ARG A 230 -23.78 22.67 -24.50
CA ARG A 230 -24.96 21.79 -24.35
C ARG A 230 -26.24 22.33 -25.00
N ASN A 231 -26.43 23.64 -25.04
CA ASN A 231 -27.67 24.25 -25.56
C ASN A 231 -27.72 24.41 -27.09
N SER A 232 -26.60 24.21 -27.80
CA SER A 232 -26.56 24.27 -29.28
C SER A 232 -26.66 22.92 -29.99
N SER A 233 -26.71 21.81 -29.24
CA SER A 233 -26.66 20.44 -29.80
C SER A 233 -27.78 19.55 -29.24
N HIS A 234 -29.02 20.04 -29.32
CA HIS A 234 -30.24 19.29 -29.00
C HIS A 234 -31.10 18.96 -30.24
N ALA A 235 -30.42 18.61 -31.33
CA ALA A 235 -31.00 17.81 -32.39
C ALA A 235 -29.90 16.93 -32.97
N ASP A 236 -30.13 15.62 -32.91
CA ASP A 236 -29.37 14.55 -33.55
C ASP A 236 -27.93 14.28 -33.04
N ILE A 237 -27.77 13.13 -32.37
CA ILE A 237 -26.79 12.06 -32.65
C ILE A 237 -26.61 11.19 -31.41
N ALA A 238 -26.94 9.91 -31.56
CA ALA A 238 -26.63 8.84 -30.63
C ALA A 238 -25.17 8.40 -30.79
N SER A 239 -24.57 7.97 -29.67
CA SER A 239 -23.35 7.14 -29.56
C SER A 239 -21.98 7.73 -29.93
N ALA A 240 -20.99 7.36 -29.11
CA ALA A 240 -19.53 7.31 -29.36
C ALA A 240 -18.62 8.54 -29.17
N ASP A 241 -19.07 9.79 -29.23
CA ASP A 241 -18.11 10.92 -29.40
C ASP A 241 -17.62 11.66 -28.13
N PHE A 242 -17.96 11.22 -26.91
CA PHE A 242 -17.50 11.89 -25.67
C PHE A 242 -16.14 11.39 -25.13
N LEU A 243 -15.50 10.42 -25.79
CA LEU A 243 -14.27 9.76 -25.31
C LEU A 243 -12.98 10.26 -25.95
N SER A 244 -13.05 11.10 -26.99
CA SER A 244 -11.87 11.61 -27.68
C SER A 244 -11.14 12.64 -26.81
N ASP A 245 -9.85 12.39 -26.61
CA ASP A 245 -8.82 13.23 -26.00
C ASP A 245 -8.74 13.35 -24.46
N ARG A 246 -9.83 13.25 -23.68
CA ARG A 246 -9.74 13.46 -22.21
C ARG A 246 -9.32 12.23 -21.38
N THR A 247 -9.59 11.01 -21.86
CA THR A 247 -9.34 9.78 -21.07
C THR A 247 -7.97 9.16 -21.30
N GLY A 248 -7.24 9.56 -22.35
CA GLY A 248 -6.04 8.89 -22.80
C GLY A 248 -6.27 7.50 -23.41
N LEU A 249 -7.52 7.04 -23.53
CA LEU A 249 -7.86 5.72 -24.06
C LEU A 249 -7.71 5.67 -25.61
N PRO A 250 -7.06 4.64 -26.19
CA PRO A 250 -6.92 4.50 -27.63
C PRO A 250 -8.28 4.41 -28.32
N GLY A 251 -8.43 5.08 -29.48
CA GLY A 251 -9.68 5.10 -30.25
C GLY A 251 -10.27 3.72 -30.54
N ALA A 252 -9.42 2.71 -30.77
CA ALA A 252 -9.84 1.33 -31.01
C ALA A 252 -10.55 0.66 -29.82
N LEU A 253 -10.36 1.16 -28.60
CA LEU A 253 -10.96 0.64 -27.37
C LEU A 253 -12.18 1.45 -26.91
N GLN A 254 -12.37 2.67 -27.43
CA GLN A 254 -13.42 3.60 -26.98
C GLN A 254 -14.84 3.06 -27.23
N SER A 255 -15.07 2.35 -28.33
CA SER A 255 -16.38 1.78 -28.69
C SER A 255 -16.87 0.64 -27.77
N HIS A 256 -16.01 0.15 -26.87
CA HIS A 256 -16.29 -1.00 -25.99
C HIS A 256 -16.30 -0.63 -24.50
N VAL A 257 -16.25 0.67 -24.17
CA VAL A 257 -16.26 1.16 -22.79
C VAL A 257 -17.69 1.21 -22.25
N GLN A 258 -17.93 0.53 -21.14
CA GLN A 258 -19.15 0.68 -20.35
C GLN A 258 -18.93 1.73 -19.26
N ILE A 259 -19.92 2.58 -19.02
CA ILE A 259 -19.82 3.65 -18.02
C ILE A 259 -20.73 3.33 -16.84
N ILE A 260 -20.21 3.46 -15.62
CA ILE A 260 -20.97 3.34 -14.37
C ILE A 260 -20.74 4.61 -13.54
N GLU A 261 -21.79 5.41 -13.39
CA GLU A 261 -21.74 6.69 -12.67
C GLU A 261 -22.61 6.72 -11.41
N SER A 262 -23.44 5.68 -11.20
CA SER A 262 -24.38 5.60 -10.08
C SER A 262 -24.01 4.50 -9.09
N GLU A 263 -24.04 4.84 -7.79
CA GLU A 263 -23.94 3.87 -6.69
C GLU A 263 -25.08 2.85 -6.68
N SER A 264 -26.22 3.17 -7.32
CA SER A 264 -27.36 2.27 -7.39
C SER A 264 -27.13 1.08 -8.32
N ASN A 265 -26.06 1.10 -9.14
CA ASN A 265 -25.73 0.06 -10.11
C ASN A 265 -25.54 -1.31 -9.41
N PRO A 266 -26.26 -2.38 -9.83
CA PRO A 266 -26.18 -3.68 -9.18
C PRO A 266 -24.77 -4.28 -9.15
N ARG A 267 -24.01 -4.19 -10.25
CA ARG A 267 -22.65 -4.72 -10.33
C ARG A 267 -21.74 -4.02 -9.33
N PHE A 268 -21.83 -2.68 -9.27
CA PHE A 268 -21.06 -1.89 -8.33
C PHE A 268 -21.38 -2.24 -6.88
N LYS A 269 -22.66 -2.36 -6.52
CA LYS A 269 -23.09 -2.76 -5.17
C LYS A 269 -22.48 -4.09 -4.74
N ASP A 270 -22.31 -5.03 -5.66
CA ASP A 270 -21.66 -6.31 -5.37
C ASP A 270 -20.15 -6.19 -5.27
N TRP A 271 -19.50 -5.46 -6.18
CA TRP A 271 -18.04 -5.26 -6.15
C TRP A 271 -17.55 -4.54 -4.89
N GLN A 272 -18.36 -3.64 -4.32
CA GLN A 272 -18.01 -2.95 -3.08
C GLN A 272 -17.88 -3.86 -1.87
N LYS A 273 -18.46 -5.06 -1.93
CA LYS A 273 -18.40 -6.04 -0.84
C LYS A 273 -17.18 -6.94 -0.96
N LEU A 274 -16.35 -6.77 -1.99
CA LEU A 274 -15.16 -7.60 -2.25
C LEU A 274 -14.00 -7.31 -1.26
N ASP A 275 -14.20 -6.42 -0.29
CA ASP A 275 -13.38 -6.29 0.92
C ASP A 275 -13.70 -7.37 1.98
N GLN A 276 -14.67 -8.25 1.71
CA GLN A 276 -15.10 -9.28 2.65
C GLN A 276 -15.00 -10.68 2.02
N SER A 277 -14.25 -11.56 2.69
CA SER A 277 -14.07 -12.98 2.32
C SER A 277 -15.36 -13.71 1.95
N LYS A 278 -16.45 -13.46 2.70
CA LYS A 278 -17.77 -14.06 2.46
C LYS A 278 -18.30 -13.73 1.07
N TRP A 279 -18.18 -12.47 0.66
CA TRP A 279 -18.72 -12.00 -0.62
C TRP A 279 -17.82 -12.37 -1.78
N ILE A 280 -16.49 -12.41 -1.59
CA ILE A 280 -15.56 -12.95 -2.58
C ILE A 280 -15.92 -14.41 -2.91
N ARG A 281 -16.12 -15.25 -1.89
CA ARG A 281 -16.56 -16.66 -2.07
C ARG A 281 -17.93 -16.76 -2.76
N LYS A 282 -18.88 -15.91 -2.37
CA LYS A 282 -20.26 -15.94 -2.91
C LYS A 282 -20.32 -15.46 -4.36
N LEU A 283 -19.57 -14.41 -4.70
CA LEU A 283 -19.60 -13.80 -6.03
C LEU A 283 -18.62 -14.48 -7.00
N GLY A 284 -17.64 -15.23 -6.51
CA GLY A 284 -16.59 -15.80 -7.35
C GLY A 284 -15.75 -14.72 -8.04
N LEU A 285 -15.59 -13.56 -7.40
CA LEU A 285 -14.87 -12.40 -7.97
C LEU A 285 -13.91 -11.83 -6.94
N THR A 286 -12.78 -11.30 -7.39
CA THR A 286 -11.88 -10.46 -6.60
C THR A 286 -11.33 -9.31 -7.43
N ILE A 287 -10.58 -8.42 -6.78
CA ILE A 287 -9.93 -7.27 -7.41
C ILE A 287 -8.42 -7.38 -7.24
N ILE A 288 -7.72 -7.34 -8.37
CA ILE A 288 -6.27 -7.16 -8.43
C ILE A 288 -5.99 -5.67 -8.64
N SER A 289 -5.10 -5.12 -7.83
CA SER A 289 -4.74 -3.70 -7.84
C SER A 289 -3.23 -3.52 -7.86
N GLY A 290 -2.77 -2.49 -8.54
CA GLY A 290 -1.37 -2.07 -8.53
C GLY A 290 -0.73 -2.00 -9.91
N ARG A 291 0.11 -0.98 -10.09
CA ARG A 291 0.81 -0.62 -11.33
C ARG A 291 1.71 -1.72 -11.89
N LYS A 292 2.18 -2.66 -11.06
CA LYS A 292 2.96 -3.83 -11.49
C LYS A 292 2.09 -5.07 -11.73
N LEU A 293 1.24 -5.40 -10.75
CA LEU A 293 0.43 -6.61 -10.79
C LEU A 293 -0.59 -6.61 -11.93
N VAL A 294 -1.29 -5.49 -12.17
CA VAL A 294 -2.33 -5.46 -13.21
C VAL A 294 -1.73 -5.74 -14.61
N PRO A 295 -0.66 -5.06 -15.05
CA PRO A 295 0.04 -5.43 -16.28
C PRO A 295 0.55 -6.88 -16.34
N GLU A 296 1.14 -7.36 -15.25
CA GLU A 296 1.69 -8.72 -15.14
C GLU A 296 0.61 -9.78 -15.38
N PHE A 297 -0.49 -9.71 -14.62
CA PHE A 297 -1.59 -10.68 -14.74
C PHE A 297 -2.33 -10.61 -16.08
N LEU A 298 -2.39 -9.44 -16.73
CA LEU A 298 -2.94 -9.34 -18.08
C LEU A 298 -2.07 -10.08 -19.11
N ARG A 299 -0.73 -9.97 -19.01
CA ARG A 299 0.20 -10.66 -19.91
C ARG A 299 0.15 -12.17 -19.69
N GLU A 300 0.23 -12.62 -18.44
CA GLU A 300 0.18 -14.05 -18.14
C GLU A 300 -1.15 -14.68 -18.53
N ALA A 301 -2.27 -13.96 -18.39
CA ALA A 301 -3.56 -14.45 -18.87
C ALA A 301 -3.61 -14.65 -20.39
N LEU A 302 -2.93 -13.80 -21.16
CA LEU A 302 -2.82 -13.95 -22.61
C LEU A 302 -1.95 -15.15 -22.99
N GLU A 303 -0.82 -15.33 -22.31
CA GLU A 303 0.06 -16.50 -22.48
C GLU A 303 -0.71 -17.80 -22.23
N SER A 304 -1.52 -17.84 -21.16
CA SER A 304 -2.38 -18.98 -20.85
C SER A 304 -3.46 -19.27 -21.89
N LEU A 305 -3.89 -18.29 -22.70
CA LEU A 305 -4.80 -18.53 -23.83
C LEU A 305 -4.08 -19.12 -25.05
N ALA A 306 -2.82 -18.73 -25.27
CA ALA A 306 -2.02 -19.20 -26.39
C ALA A 306 -1.60 -20.67 -26.24
N ASP A 307 -1.37 -21.11 -25.01
CA ASP A 307 -0.94 -22.48 -24.69
C ASP A 307 -2.05 -23.55 -24.78
N GLY A 308 -3.31 -23.15 -25.05
CA GLY A 308 -4.45 -24.07 -25.12
C GLY A 308 -4.84 -24.65 -23.74
N PRO A 309 -5.93 -25.44 -23.63
CA PRO A 309 -6.19 -26.20 -22.41
C PRO A 309 -4.99 -27.14 -22.15
N PRO A 310 -4.58 -27.35 -20.89
CA PRO A 310 -3.51 -28.30 -20.60
C PRO A 310 -3.89 -29.64 -21.22
N GLU A 311 -3.12 -30.09 -22.20
CA GLU A 311 -3.20 -31.47 -22.66
C GLU A 311 -3.01 -32.32 -21.41
N THR A 312 -3.98 -33.20 -21.16
CA THR A 312 -3.83 -34.27 -20.19
C THR A 312 -2.54 -35.00 -20.55
N GLU A 313 -1.46 -34.77 -19.79
CA GLU A 313 -0.20 -35.47 -19.96
C GLU A 313 -0.52 -36.97 -19.93
N ARG A 314 -0.32 -37.64 -21.07
CA ARG A 314 -0.29 -39.10 -21.10
C ARG A 314 0.95 -39.50 -20.30
N PRO A 315 0.84 -40.46 -19.37
CA PRO A 315 2.00 -40.94 -18.64
C PRO A 315 2.90 -41.69 -19.63
N GLY A 316 4.03 -41.09 -20.04
CA GLY A 316 4.91 -41.80 -20.96
C GLY A 316 6.14 -41.09 -21.53
N ASP A 317 6.24 -39.76 -21.59
CA ASP A 317 7.37 -39.13 -22.29
C ASP A 317 8.28 -38.31 -21.37
N GLY A 318 9.57 -38.57 -21.54
CA GLY A 318 10.64 -38.28 -20.59
C GLY A 318 11.02 -36.81 -20.44
N ALA A 319 11.67 -36.58 -19.30
CA ALA A 319 12.20 -35.32 -18.79
C ALA A 319 12.92 -34.45 -19.83
N GLY A 320 12.35 -33.27 -20.08
CA GLY A 320 12.99 -32.13 -20.74
C GLY A 320 12.51 -30.81 -20.11
N SER A 321 13.39 -30.16 -19.35
CA SER A 321 13.27 -28.80 -18.77
C SER A 321 11.97 -28.46 -18.02
N ASN A 322 11.88 -28.85 -16.74
CA ASN A 322 10.84 -28.44 -15.80
C ASN A 322 10.97 -26.96 -15.40
N GLY A 323 10.36 -26.06 -16.17
CA GLY A 323 9.79 -24.85 -15.61
C GLY A 323 8.43 -25.23 -15.01
N SER A 324 8.32 -25.28 -13.68
CA SER A 324 7.05 -25.57 -12.99
C SER A 324 5.98 -24.57 -13.48
N ARG A 325 5.09 -25.02 -14.38
CA ARG A 325 3.96 -24.22 -14.89
C ARG A 325 3.01 -23.97 -13.71
N HIS A 326 3.16 -22.82 -13.05
CA HIS A 326 2.21 -22.40 -12.03
C HIS A 326 0.90 -22.01 -12.72
N ILE A 327 -0.11 -22.87 -12.61
CA ILE A 327 -1.46 -22.60 -13.13
C ILE A 327 -2.04 -21.42 -12.37
N LEU A 328 -2.33 -20.33 -13.09
CA LEU A 328 -3.01 -19.16 -12.54
C LEU A 328 -4.43 -19.53 -12.09
N GLN A 329 -4.76 -19.23 -10.84
CA GLN A 329 -6.10 -19.45 -10.31
C GLN A 329 -7.06 -18.35 -10.74
N GLY A 330 -7.93 -18.67 -11.68
CA GLY A 330 -8.95 -17.77 -12.21
C GLY A 330 -8.52 -17.06 -13.49
N LYS A 331 -9.28 -16.05 -13.90
CA LYS A 331 -9.05 -15.34 -15.17
C LYS A 331 -9.52 -13.88 -15.12
N PRO A 332 -9.00 -13.01 -16.00
CA PRO A 332 -9.50 -11.64 -16.14
C PRO A 332 -11.01 -11.61 -16.43
N ALA A 333 -11.74 -10.70 -15.76
CA ALA A 333 -13.18 -10.54 -15.92
C ALA A 333 -13.56 -9.17 -16.50
N ALA A 334 -12.93 -8.09 -16.03
CA ALA A 334 -13.06 -6.74 -16.56
C ALA A 334 -11.88 -5.88 -16.11
N LEU A 335 -11.56 -4.83 -16.87
CA LEU A 335 -10.66 -3.78 -16.43
C LEU A 335 -11.49 -2.56 -16.02
N LEU A 336 -11.40 -2.18 -14.75
CA LEU A 336 -12.09 -1.04 -14.17
C LEU A 336 -11.13 0.13 -14.10
N PHE A 337 -11.51 1.29 -14.61
CA PHE A 337 -10.68 2.49 -14.55
C PHE A 337 -11.53 3.71 -14.22
N SER A 338 -10.88 4.77 -13.74
CA SER A 338 -11.54 6.05 -13.51
C SER A 338 -11.44 6.92 -14.77
N ASP A 339 -11.22 8.23 -14.64
CA ASP A 339 -11.27 9.15 -15.76
C ASP A 339 -10.00 9.10 -16.62
N THR A 340 -8.89 8.57 -16.09
CA THR A 340 -7.62 8.45 -16.81
C THR A 340 -7.23 7.00 -17.06
N TYR A 341 -6.86 6.71 -18.31
CA TYR A 341 -6.29 5.44 -18.74
C TYR A 341 -4.77 5.60 -18.83
N PRO A 342 -3.98 4.96 -17.96
CA PRO A 342 -2.53 5.17 -17.88
C PRO A 342 -1.80 4.72 -19.14
N SER A 343 -0.71 5.41 -19.47
CA SER A 343 0.12 5.09 -20.65
C SER A 343 0.68 3.67 -20.63
N GLU A 344 0.94 3.13 -19.45
CA GLU A 344 1.45 1.76 -19.25
C GLU A 344 0.46 0.69 -19.74
N LEU A 345 -0.84 0.99 -19.73
CA LEU A 345 -1.86 0.09 -20.26
C LEU A 345 -2.12 0.33 -21.75
N LEU A 346 -1.60 1.41 -22.35
CA LEU A 346 -1.66 1.62 -23.80
C LEU A 346 -0.86 0.54 -24.52
N GLU A 347 0.32 0.20 -24.00
CA GLU A 347 1.15 -0.89 -24.52
C GLU A 347 0.44 -2.24 -24.44
N LEU A 348 -0.53 -2.40 -23.54
CA LEU A 348 -1.32 -3.62 -23.35
C LEU A 348 -2.68 -3.59 -24.07
N SER A 349 -2.94 -2.59 -24.90
CA SER A 349 -4.22 -2.47 -25.60
C SER A 349 -4.50 -3.68 -26.51
N SER A 350 -3.47 -4.22 -27.16
CA SER A 350 -3.56 -5.45 -27.95
C SER A 350 -3.89 -6.65 -27.07
N VAL A 351 -3.25 -6.77 -25.90
CA VAL A 351 -3.51 -7.83 -24.91
C VAL A 351 -4.96 -7.79 -24.45
N ILE A 352 -5.44 -6.63 -24.00
CA ILE A 352 -6.82 -6.41 -23.54
C ILE A 352 -7.83 -6.77 -24.63
N LYS A 353 -7.55 -6.38 -25.87
CA LYS A 353 -8.40 -6.71 -27.03
C LYS A 353 -8.41 -8.21 -27.32
N SER A 354 -7.26 -8.87 -27.31
CA SER A 354 -7.15 -10.32 -27.52
C SER A 354 -7.85 -11.12 -26.43
N LEU A 355 -7.81 -10.65 -25.19
CA LEU A 355 -8.55 -11.23 -24.07
C LEU A 355 -10.07 -11.00 -24.16
N GLY A 356 -10.53 -10.10 -25.05
CA GLY A 356 -11.93 -9.67 -25.09
C GLY A 356 -12.40 -9.01 -23.79
N LEU A 357 -11.48 -8.36 -23.06
CA LEU A 357 -11.72 -7.91 -21.70
C LEU A 357 -12.62 -6.65 -21.67
N PRO A 358 -13.78 -6.69 -21.01
CA PRO A 358 -14.65 -5.52 -20.88
C PRO A 358 -13.93 -4.36 -20.17
N LEU A 359 -14.02 -3.18 -20.76
CA LEU A 359 -13.53 -1.93 -20.17
C LEU A 359 -14.67 -1.21 -19.47
N ILE A 360 -14.51 -0.90 -18.19
CA ILE A 360 -15.55 -0.25 -17.39
C ILE A 360 -14.99 1.03 -16.77
N ARG A 361 -15.49 2.17 -17.24
CA ARG A 361 -15.22 3.48 -16.64
C ARG A 361 -16.14 3.67 -15.45
N LEU A 362 -15.55 3.92 -14.29
CA LEU A 362 -16.24 4.28 -13.05
C LEU A 362 -16.03 5.76 -12.78
N LYS A 363 -17.08 6.45 -12.31
CA LYS A 363 -16.93 7.77 -11.70
C LYS A 363 -15.89 7.70 -10.57
N ALA A 364 -15.07 8.74 -10.40
CA ALA A 364 -13.88 8.71 -9.55
C ALA A 364 -14.14 8.33 -8.08
N ASP A 365 -15.27 8.77 -7.51
CA ASP A 365 -15.71 8.36 -6.17
C ASP A 365 -16.03 6.87 -6.09
N LEU A 366 -16.71 6.32 -7.09
CA LEU A 366 -17.02 4.89 -7.18
C LEU A 366 -15.75 4.06 -7.31
N PHE A 367 -14.84 4.48 -8.19
CA PHE A 367 -13.55 3.84 -8.39
C PHE A 367 -12.75 3.77 -7.08
N ARG A 368 -12.63 4.90 -6.35
CA ARG A 368 -11.91 4.95 -5.07
C ARG A 368 -12.46 4.00 -4.00
N ARG A 369 -13.76 3.68 -4.05
CA ARG A 369 -14.39 2.73 -3.12
C ARG A 369 -14.07 1.27 -3.45
N LEU A 370 -13.67 0.97 -4.68
CA LEU A 370 -13.25 -0.37 -5.12
C LEU A 370 -11.73 -0.56 -5.06
N ASP A 371 -10.97 0.54 -5.11
CA ASP A 371 -9.52 0.52 -4.93
C ASP A 371 -9.16 0.41 -3.44
N PHE A 372 -9.42 -0.77 -2.86
CA PHE A 372 -9.16 -1.08 -1.44
C PHE A 372 -7.69 -0.83 -1.04
N SER A 373 -6.81 -0.83 -2.03
CA SER A 373 -5.37 -0.62 -1.89
C SER A 373 -4.95 0.86 -2.04
N GLY A 374 -5.83 1.73 -2.52
CA GLY A 374 -5.53 3.14 -2.79
C GLY A 374 -4.42 3.34 -3.83
N THR A 375 -4.31 2.45 -4.81
CA THR A 375 -3.29 2.49 -5.87
C THR A 375 -3.53 3.57 -6.91
N ARG A 376 -4.79 3.99 -7.11
CA ARG A 376 -5.25 4.92 -8.16
C ARG A 376 -4.87 4.47 -9.57
N PHE A 377 -4.57 3.19 -9.71
CA PHE A 377 -4.26 2.55 -10.98
C PHE A 377 -5.44 1.65 -11.36
N PRO A 378 -5.79 1.51 -12.65
CA PRO A 378 -6.89 0.66 -13.08
C PRO A 378 -6.86 -0.71 -12.40
N LEU A 379 -8.04 -1.15 -11.99
CA LEU A 379 -8.28 -2.36 -11.22
C LEU A 379 -8.65 -3.48 -12.17
N LEU A 380 -8.05 -4.65 -11.99
CA LEU A 380 -8.41 -5.83 -12.74
C LEU A 380 -9.41 -6.65 -11.91
N LEU A 381 -10.67 -6.66 -12.35
CA LEU A 381 -11.67 -7.58 -11.82
C LEU A 381 -11.31 -8.99 -12.29
N TRP A 382 -11.25 -9.93 -11.36
CA TRP A 382 -10.73 -11.28 -11.57
C TRP A 382 -11.78 -12.32 -11.19
N ASN A 383 -12.05 -13.26 -12.10
CA ASN A 383 -13.03 -14.33 -11.93
C ASN A 383 -12.38 -15.57 -11.30
N LEU A 384 -12.98 -16.05 -10.21
CA LEU A 384 -12.59 -17.20 -9.39
C LEU A 384 -13.64 -18.33 -9.42
N GLU A 385 -14.67 -18.29 -10.28
CA GLU A 385 -15.79 -19.25 -10.30
C GLU A 385 -15.34 -20.70 -10.47
N THR A 386 -14.24 -20.94 -11.17
CA THR A 386 -13.64 -22.26 -11.37
C THR A 386 -12.66 -22.65 -10.26
N VAL A 387 -12.27 -21.71 -9.40
CA VAL A 387 -11.31 -21.94 -8.31
C VAL A 387 -12.03 -22.64 -7.16
N ARG A 388 -11.43 -23.72 -6.67
CA ARG A 388 -11.92 -24.49 -5.52
C ARG A 388 -10.75 -24.72 -4.59
N ILE A 389 -10.95 -24.40 -3.32
CA ILE A 389 -10.02 -24.79 -2.25
C ILE A 389 -10.56 -26.10 -1.68
N PRO A 390 -9.95 -27.26 -2.00
CA PRO A 390 -10.41 -28.55 -1.50
C PRO A 390 -10.22 -28.66 0.02
N PRO A 391 -11.02 -29.49 0.70
CA PRO A 391 -10.73 -29.86 2.08
C PRO A 391 -9.39 -30.61 2.15
N LEU A 392 -8.74 -30.56 3.32
CA LEU A 392 -7.55 -31.34 3.59
C LEU A 392 -7.91 -32.84 3.57
N ASP A 393 -7.45 -33.58 2.56
CA ASP A 393 -7.76 -35.00 2.38
C ASP A 393 -6.65 -35.91 2.93
N ALA A 394 -7.03 -37.14 3.31
CA ALA A 394 -6.13 -38.18 3.74
C ALA A 394 -5.10 -38.59 2.68
N SER A 395 -5.43 -38.38 1.40
CA SER A 395 -4.61 -38.77 0.25
C SER A 395 -3.57 -37.73 -0.19
N LEU A 396 -3.34 -36.63 0.54
CA LEU A 396 -2.34 -35.60 0.18
C LEU A 396 -0.90 -36.13 0.06
N SER A 397 -0.62 -37.28 0.67
CA SER A 397 0.64 -38.02 0.47
C SER A 397 0.71 -38.81 -0.85
N ASN A 398 -0.43 -39.10 -1.49
CA ASN A 398 -0.59 -40.03 -2.62
C ASN A 398 -1.13 -39.38 -3.92
N GLN A 399 -1.44 -38.08 -3.98
CA GLN A 399 -1.95 -37.42 -5.19
C GLN A 399 -0.82 -36.93 -6.12
N SER A 400 -0.83 -37.45 -7.36
CA SER A 400 0.23 -37.30 -8.36
C SER A 400 0.64 -35.88 -8.75
N ALA A 401 -0.14 -34.83 -8.51
CA ALA A 401 0.27 -33.45 -8.86
C ALA A 401 1.29 -32.88 -7.86
N MET A 402 0.97 -32.92 -6.57
CA MET A 402 1.87 -32.51 -5.50
C MET A 402 2.98 -33.54 -5.32
N THR A 403 2.68 -34.84 -5.47
CA THR A 403 3.68 -35.93 -5.44
C THR A 403 4.67 -35.87 -6.62
N SER A 404 4.28 -35.46 -7.83
CA SER A 404 5.24 -35.28 -8.94
C SER A 404 6.18 -34.08 -8.72
N GLN A 405 5.68 -33.01 -8.09
CA GLN A 405 6.52 -31.91 -7.60
C GLN A 405 7.45 -32.38 -6.47
N TRP A 406 6.92 -33.22 -5.57
CA TRP A 406 7.64 -33.87 -4.46
C TRP A 406 8.76 -34.80 -4.93
N GLU A 407 8.51 -35.59 -5.98
CA GLU A 407 9.45 -36.57 -6.52
C GLU A 407 10.50 -35.92 -7.44
N SER A 408 10.16 -34.81 -8.10
CA SER A 408 11.09 -34.08 -8.97
C SER A 408 12.04 -33.14 -8.20
N GLN A 409 11.60 -32.58 -7.06
CA GLN A 409 12.46 -31.85 -6.14
C GLN A 409 13.03 -32.81 -5.10
N LYS A 410 14.31 -33.21 -5.25
CA LYS A 410 15.01 -34.14 -4.33
C LYS A 410 15.15 -33.66 -2.86
N GLU A 411 14.38 -32.65 -2.42
CA GLU A 411 14.33 -32.12 -1.06
C GLU A 411 12.96 -32.45 -0.41
N SER A 412 12.92 -32.71 0.90
CA SER A 412 11.66 -32.94 1.63
C SER A 412 10.75 -31.72 1.46
N ALA A 413 9.66 -31.83 0.68
CA ALA A 413 8.73 -30.73 0.50
C ALA A 413 8.01 -30.37 1.83
N ALA A 414 7.49 -29.14 1.88
CA ALA A 414 6.85 -28.63 3.07
C ALA A 414 5.56 -27.90 2.73
N VAL A 415 4.57 -28.05 3.61
CA VAL A 415 3.31 -27.30 3.60
C VAL A 415 3.23 -26.41 4.83
N LEU A 416 2.39 -25.38 4.74
CA LEU A 416 2.29 -24.37 5.78
C LEU A 416 0.85 -24.14 6.20
N MET A 417 0.54 -24.40 7.47
CA MET A 417 -0.77 -24.10 8.06
C MET A 417 -0.79 -22.67 8.62
N LEU A 418 -1.69 -21.84 8.09
CA LEU A 418 -1.77 -20.40 8.36
C LEU A 418 -3.13 -19.99 8.95
N PRO A 419 -3.29 -19.93 10.29
CA PRO A 419 -4.52 -19.45 10.93
C PRO A 419 -4.56 -17.92 11.06
N LEU A 420 -4.35 -17.20 9.95
CA LEU A 420 -4.18 -15.73 9.96
C LEU A 420 -5.44 -15.01 9.48
N SER A 421 -6.06 -14.23 10.36
CA SER A 421 -7.29 -13.46 10.07
C SER A 421 -7.01 -12.07 9.48
N ASN A 422 -5.79 -11.55 9.61
CA ASN A 422 -5.39 -10.29 9.01
C ASN A 422 -4.91 -10.49 7.55
N PRO A 423 -5.48 -9.78 6.55
CA PRO A 423 -5.14 -9.98 5.14
C PRO A 423 -3.72 -9.57 4.76
N GLU A 424 -3.14 -8.56 5.40
CA GLU A 424 -1.76 -8.15 5.12
C GLU A 424 -0.76 -9.18 5.66
N ASN A 425 -1.02 -9.71 6.87
CA ASN A 425 -0.18 -10.77 7.44
C ASN A 425 -0.30 -12.08 6.67
N LEU A 426 -1.52 -12.48 6.26
CA LEU A 426 -1.69 -13.68 5.43
C LEU A 426 -0.96 -13.54 4.09
N GLY A 427 -1.09 -12.41 3.40
CA GLY A 427 -0.42 -12.23 2.12
C GLY A 427 1.10 -12.14 2.25
N ALA A 428 1.62 -11.49 3.29
CA ALA A 428 3.04 -11.48 3.58
C ALA A 428 3.57 -12.89 3.93
N ALA A 429 2.80 -13.69 4.66
CA ALA A 429 3.12 -15.09 4.96
C ALA A 429 3.14 -15.96 3.69
N ILE A 430 2.15 -15.81 2.79
CA ILE A 430 2.12 -16.51 1.50
C ILE A 430 3.33 -16.14 0.65
N ARG A 431 3.68 -14.85 0.55
CA ARG A 431 4.87 -14.41 -0.19
C ARG A 431 6.15 -15.00 0.39
N THR A 432 6.26 -15.05 1.71
CA THR A 432 7.38 -15.68 2.41
C THR A 432 7.42 -17.17 2.08
N ALA A 433 6.29 -17.87 2.18
CA ALA A 433 6.16 -19.29 1.85
C ALA A 433 6.60 -19.59 0.41
N THR A 434 6.13 -18.80 -0.58
CA THR A 434 6.54 -18.91 -1.98
C THR A 434 8.05 -18.69 -2.14
N ALA A 435 8.62 -17.68 -1.49
CA ALA A 435 10.06 -17.38 -1.59
C ALA A 435 10.95 -18.52 -1.06
N PHE A 436 10.48 -19.27 -0.06
CA PHE A 436 11.18 -20.43 0.48
C PHE A 436 10.78 -21.76 -0.18
N GLY A 437 9.93 -21.75 -1.21
CA GLY A 437 9.53 -22.97 -1.93
C GLY A 437 8.61 -23.89 -1.14
N ILE A 438 7.70 -23.33 -0.33
CA ILE A 438 6.59 -24.07 0.27
C ILE A 438 5.65 -24.54 -0.84
N ALA A 439 5.28 -25.82 -0.80
CA ALA A 439 4.48 -26.46 -1.83
C ALA A 439 2.99 -26.06 -1.78
N GLY A 440 2.45 -25.85 -0.57
CA GLY A 440 1.05 -25.49 -0.40
C GLY A 440 0.74 -24.89 0.97
N VAL A 441 -0.38 -24.20 1.05
CA VAL A 441 -0.86 -23.53 2.26
C VAL A 441 -2.17 -24.16 2.74
N ILE A 442 -2.19 -24.59 3.99
CA ILE A 442 -3.39 -25.08 4.68
C ILE A 442 -4.03 -23.90 5.41
N LEU A 443 -5.24 -23.54 5.02
CA LEU A 443 -6.02 -22.46 5.62
C LEU A 443 -6.99 -23.05 6.64
N THR A 444 -6.99 -22.49 7.84
CA THR A 444 -7.99 -22.83 8.86
C THR A 444 -9.24 -21.95 8.72
N ASN A 445 -10.31 -22.25 9.45
CA ASN A 445 -11.54 -21.43 9.46
C ASN A 445 -11.34 -20.00 9.94
N GLU A 446 -10.32 -19.76 10.76
CA GLU A 446 -9.92 -18.44 11.28
C GLU A 446 -9.22 -17.58 10.21
N SER A 447 -8.81 -18.20 9.10
CA SER A 447 -8.04 -17.55 8.05
C SER A 447 -8.91 -16.63 7.20
N VAL A 448 -8.38 -15.45 6.88
CA VAL A 448 -8.95 -14.63 5.80
C VAL A 448 -8.81 -15.36 4.47
N TYR A 449 -9.72 -15.13 3.53
CA TYR A 449 -9.69 -15.82 2.24
C TYR A 449 -8.45 -15.40 1.43
N PRO A 450 -7.70 -16.34 0.83
CA PRO A 450 -6.41 -16.04 0.19
C PRO A 450 -6.54 -15.15 -1.05
N PHE A 451 -7.71 -15.11 -1.67
CA PHE A 451 -8.00 -14.25 -2.81
C PHE A 451 -8.59 -12.89 -2.41
N HIS A 452 -8.50 -12.51 -1.15
CA HIS A 452 -8.86 -11.16 -0.71
C HIS A 452 -7.94 -10.11 -1.38
N PRO A 453 -8.44 -8.96 -1.85
CA PRO A 453 -7.65 -7.96 -2.59
C PRO A 453 -6.36 -7.53 -1.88
N LEU A 454 -6.42 -7.32 -0.56
CA LEU A 454 -5.23 -6.99 0.24
C LEU A 454 -4.25 -8.15 0.42
N VAL A 455 -4.72 -9.41 0.39
CA VAL A 455 -3.84 -10.60 0.42
C VAL A 455 -3.10 -10.72 -0.91
N ILE A 456 -3.81 -10.54 -2.03
CA ILE A 456 -3.20 -10.54 -3.37
C ILE A 456 -2.12 -9.45 -3.45
N ARG A 457 -2.42 -8.23 -2.97
CA ARG A 457 -1.45 -7.14 -2.97
C ARG A 457 -0.23 -7.42 -2.08
N SER A 458 -0.45 -7.76 -0.81
CA SER A 458 0.66 -7.97 0.14
C SER A 458 1.50 -9.20 -0.21
N SER A 459 0.90 -10.21 -0.86
CA SER A 459 1.62 -11.35 -1.42
C SER A 459 2.33 -11.08 -2.74
N ALA A 460 2.19 -9.87 -3.31
CA ALA A 460 2.65 -9.54 -4.66
C ALA A 460 2.14 -10.53 -5.73
N GLY A 461 0.86 -10.91 -5.64
CA GLY A 461 0.21 -11.83 -6.57
C GLY A 461 0.51 -13.32 -6.33
N ALA A 462 1.45 -13.67 -5.44
CA ALA A 462 1.78 -15.06 -5.15
C ALA A 462 0.56 -15.86 -4.66
N SER A 463 -0.43 -15.21 -4.04
CA SER A 463 -1.65 -15.90 -3.60
C SER A 463 -2.53 -16.43 -4.72
N LEU A 464 -2.36 -16.00 -5.98
CA LEU A 464 -3.10 -16.59 -7.12
C LEU A 464 -2.39 -17.80 -7.73
N ARG A 465 -1.16 -18.09 -7.29
CA ARG A 465 -0.30 -19.18 -7.80
C ARG A 465 -0.04 -20.27 -6.76
N MET A 466 -0.32 -19.99 -5.49
CA MET A 466 -0.14 -20.90 -4.36
C MET A 466 -1.26 -21.95 -4.30
N GLU A 467 -0.92 -23.19 -4.04
CA GLU A 467 -1.91 -24.24 -3.80
C GLU A 467 -2.49 -24.12 -2.38
N TYR A 468 -3.80 -24.31 -2.25
CA TYR A 468 -4.52 -24.15 -0.98
C TYR A 468 -5.31 -25.38 -0.60
N PHE A 469 -5.35 -25.66 0.69
CA PHE A 469 -6.21 -26.66 1.31
C PHE A 469 -6.99 -26.05 2.46
N GLN A 470 -8.23 -26.47 2.67
CA GLN A 470 -9.07 -26.03 3.77
C GLN A 470 -9.03 -27.06 4.90
N CYS A 471 -8.57 -26.63 6.06
CA CYS A 471 -8.73 -27.31 7.34
C CYS A 471 -9.87 -26.65 8.11
N GLY A 472 -10.48 -27.37 9.06
CA GLY A 472 -11.40 -26.78 10.04
C GLY A 472 -10.73 -25.73 10.95
N THR A 473 -11.08 -25.74 12.23
CA THR A 473 -10.43 -24.88 13.23
C THR A 473 -9.05 -25.39 13.62
N LEU A 474 -8.22 -24.55 14.25
CA LEU A 474 -6.94 -25.01 14.82
C LEU A 474 -7.07 -26.17 15.82
N LYS A 475 -8.24 -26.31 16.48
CA LYS A 475 -8.51 -27.42 17.40
C LYS A 475 -8.72 -28.74 16.67
N GLU A 476 -9.22 -28.70 15.44
CA GLU A 476 -9.46 -29.86 14.59
C GLU A 476 -8.21 -30.24 13.78
N ALA A 477 -7.25 -29.32 13.68
CA ALA A 477 -6.01 -29.47 12.90
C ALA A 477 -5.24 -30.75 13.23
N ASP A 478 -5.15 -31.15 14.50
CA ASP A 478 -4.40 -32.36 14.89
C ASP A 478 -4.93 -33.62 14.19
N THR A 479 -6.27 -33.77 14.19
CA THR A 479 -6.96 -34.91 13.61
C THR A 479 -6.92 -34.86 12.10
N GLU A 480 -7.15 -33.69 11.49
CA GLU A 480 -7.13 -33.53 10.04
C GLU A 480 -5.72 -33.73 9.46
N LEU A 481 -4.69 -33.15 10.08
CA LEU A 481 -3.30 -33.38 9.70
C LEU A 481 -2.91 -34.86 9.84
N HIS A 482 -3.44 -35.55 10.85
CA HIS A 482 -3.16 -36.99 11.03
C HIS A 482 -3.75 -37.79 9.89
N ARG A 483 -5.02 -37.53 9.54
CA ARG A 483 -5.68 -38.17 8.41
C ARG A 483 -4.91 -37.90 7.13
N ALA A 484 -4.46 -36.66 6.91
CA ALA A 484 -3.65 -36.22 5.77
C ALA A 484 -2.24 -36.84 5.67
N GLY A 485 -1.85 -37.69 6.63
CA GLY A 485 -0.58 -38.40 6.62
C GLY A 485 0.57 -37.67 7.30
N PHE A 486 0.33 -36.50 7.89
CA PHE A 486 1.33 -35.82 8.72
C PHE A 486 1.32 -36.42 10.13
N GLY A 487 2.28 -37.29 10.42
CA GLY A 487 2.48 -37.83 11.76
C GLY A 487 2.95 -36.76 12.75
N LYS A 488 3.01 -37.09 14.05
CA LYS A 488 3.46 -36.15 15.09
C LYS A 488 4.88 -35.63 14.83
N ALA A 489 5.78 -36.47 14.30
CA ALA A 489 7.15 -36.09 13.99
C ALA A 489 7.27 -35.18 12.76
N ASP A 490 6.25 -35.18 11.89
CA ASP A 490 6.22 -34.44 10.63
C ASP A 490 5.60 -33.04 10.79
N ARG A 491 5.12 -32.71 12.01
CA ARG A 491 4.49 -31.43 12.33
C ARG A 491 5.44 -30.59 13.16
N ILE A 492 5.79 -29.41 12.65
CA ILE A 492 6.64 -28.47 13.36
C ILE A 492 5.79 -27.28 13.82
N LEU A 493 5.66 -27.16 15.12
CA LEU A 493 4.80 -26.19 15.80
C LEU A 493 5.66 -25.04 16.31
N LEU A 494 5.43 -23.82 15.81
CA LEU A 494 6.15 -22.65 16.29
C LEU A 494 5.48 -22.09 17.55
N HIS A 495 6.09 -22.32 18.71
CA HIS A 495 5.53 -22.00 20.02
C HIS A 495 6.57 -21.32 20.92
N GLN A 496 6.16 -20.34 21.73
CA GLN A 496 7.08 -19.60 22.62
C GLN A 496 7.74 -20.53 23.67
N ASP A 497 6.96 -21.48 24.20
CA ASP A 497 7.42 -22.49 25.18
C ASP A 497 7.86 -23.79 24.51
N GLY A 498 8.35 -23.72 23.27
CA GLY A 498 8.86 -24.90 22.56
C GLY A 498 10.04 -25.54 23.28
N GLU A 499 10.06 -26.87 23.31
CA GLU A 499 11.11 -27.67 23.97
C GLU A 499 12.46 -27.53 23.25
N HIS A 500 12.41 -27.31 21.93
CA HIS A 500 13.59 -27.19 21.07
C HIS A 500 13.79 -25.75 20.60
N LEU A 501 15.05 -25.32 20.52
CA LEU A 501 15.39 -24.04 19.94
C LEU A 501 15.35 -24.15 18.40
N LEU A 502 14.90 -23.09 17.74
CA LEU A 502 14.68 -23.12 16.29
C LEU A 502 15.94 -23.57 15.50
N TYR A 503 17.13 -23.14 15.93
CA TYR A 503 18.38 -23.52 15.26
C TYR A 503 18.78 -25.00 15.46
N GLU A 504 18.14 -25.72 16.38
CA GLU A 504 18.32 -27.16 16.59
C GLU A 504 17.52 -27.98 15.56
N MET A 505 16.56 -27.35 14.88
CA MET A 505 15.70 -27.98 13.86
C MET A 505 16.50 -28.59 12.71
N GLY A 506 17.67 -28.06 12.38
CA GLY A 506 18.56 -28.61 11.36
C GLY A 506 18.99 -30.06 11.64
N THR A 507 19.06 -30.46 12.91
CA THR A 507 19.38 -31.83 13.33
C THR A 507 18.17 -32.77 13.34
N LEU A 508 16.96 -32.21 13.24
CA LEU A 508 15.68 -32.91 13.25
C LEU A 508 15.20 -33.23 11.82
N ARG A 509 15.96 -32.81 10.80
CA ARG A 509 15.69 -32.92 9.33
C ARG A 509 15.66 -34.33 8.75
N ASN A 510 15.64 -35.39 9.56
CA ASN A 510 15.83 -36.75 9.07
C ASN A 510 14.50 -37.42 8.65
N SER A 511 13.72 -36.73 7.82
CA SER A 511 12.43 -37.22 7.34
C SER A 511 12.42 -37.36 5.82
N ARG A 512 12.18 -38.60 5.36
CA ARG A 512 11.78 -38.88 3.96
C ARG A 512 10.37 -38.37 3.65
N ASN A 513 9.64 -37.86 4.65
CA ASN A 513 8.24 -37.47 4.55
C ASN A 513 8.07 -35.94 4.46
N PRO A 514 6.92 -35.50 3.90
CA PRO A 514 6.35 -34.17 4.10
C PRO A 514 6.43 -33.59 5.49
N VAL A 515 6.88 -32.33 5.60
CA VAL A 515 6.79 -31.56 6.84
C VAL A 515 5.65 -30.55 6.75
N CYS A 516 4.84 -30.45 7.80
CA CYS A 516 3.83 -29.41 7.97
C CYS A 516 4.29 -28.42 9.05
N PHE A 517 4.53 -27.17 8.66
CA PHE A 517 4.75 -26.08 9.59
C PHE A 517 3.41 -25.51 10.06
N VAL A 518 3.24 -25.37 11.36
CA VAL A 518 2.01 -24.81 11.95
C VAL A 518 2.35 -23.56 12.76
N LEU A 519 1.73 -22.45 12.38
CA LEU A 519 1.78 -21.18 13.08
C LEU A 519 0.61 -21.05 14.05
N GLY A 520 0.83 -20.33 15.15
CA GLY A 520 -0.23 -19.94 16.07
C GLY A 520 -1.12 -18.84 15.50
N GLN A 521 -2.36 -18.80 15.97
CA GLN A 521 -3.27 -17.69 15.71
C GLN A 521 -2.77 -16.42 16.40
N GLU A 522 -2.96 -15.26 15.76
CA GLU A 522 -2.61 -13.97 16.34
C GLU A 522 -3.35 -13.75 17.69
N GLY A 523 -2.58 -13.47 18.74
CA GLY A 523 -3.08 -13.24 20.10
C GLY A 523 -3.40 -14.52 20.89
N GLN A 524 -3.95 -15.56 20.28
CA GLN A 524 -4.32 -16.81 20.96
C GLN A 524 -3.21 -17.87 20.94
N GLY A 525 -2.27 -17.80 19.99
CA GLY A 525 -1.19 -18.78 19.86
C GLY A 525 -1.67 -20.12 19.30
N LEU A 526 -0.98 -21.20 19.67
CA LEU A 526 -1.35 -22.57 19.30
C LEU A 526 -2.13 -23.24 20.45
N PRO A 527 -3.13 -24.09 20.18
CA PRO A 527 -3.74 -24.92 21.20
C PRO A 527 -2.71 -25.80 21.92
N GLU A 528 -2.88 -26.02 23.23
CA GLU A 528 -1.99 -26.88 24.02
C GLU A 528 -2.08 -28.35 23.56
N GLU A 529 -3.28 -28.77 23.14
CA GLU A 529 -3.58 -30.14 22.74
C GLU A 529 -2.98 -30.53 21.38
N LEU A 530 -2.58 -29.53 20.57
CA LEU A 530 -2.01 -29.77 19.24
C LEU A 530 -0.65 -30.48 19.38
N GLN A 531 -0.55 -31.66 18.77
CA GLN A 531 0.64 -32.49 18.85
C GLN A 531 1.58 -32.24 17.69
N GLY A 532 2.87 -32.10 18.02
CA GLY A 532 3.95 -31.94 17.06
C GLY A 532 5.25 -31.60 17.76
N LEU A 533 6.30 -31.45 16.98
CA LEU A 533 7.59 -30.97 17.45
C LEU A 533 7.51 -29.46 17.71
N ARG A 534 7.55 -29.05 18.99
CA ARG A 534 7.46 -27.65 19.37
C ARG A 534 8.83 -26.99 19.34
N VAL A 535 8.98 -25.99 18.49
CA VAL A 535 10.20 -25.19 18.35
C VAL A 535 9.95 -23.75 18.77
N ARG A 536 10.94 -23.12 19.41
CA ARG A 536 10.88 -21.72 19.85
C ARG A 536 12.00 -20.87 19.26
N ILE A 537 11.71 -19.59 19.04
CA ILE A 537 12.70 -18.59 18.66
C ILE A 537 13.24 -17.95 19.94
N PRO A 538 14.57 -17.92 20.16
CA PRO A 538 15.15 -17.15 21.25
C PRO A 538 14.80 -15.66 21.09
N ILE A 539 14.16 -15.07 22.10
CA ILE A 539 13.79 -13.66 22.13
C ILE A 539 14.37 -12.97 23.36
N ALA A 540 14.62 -11.67 23.26
CA ALA A 540 15.18 -10.89 24.36
C ALA A 540 14.20 -10.82 25.55
N PRO A 541 14.70 -10.80 26.81
CA PRO A 541 13.86 -10.64 27.99
C PRO A 541 12.99 -9.38 27.91
N GLY A 542 11.70 -9.51 28.24
CA GLY A 542 10.74 -8.40 28.22
C GLY A 542 9.96 -8.22 26.91
N ILE A 543 10.23 -9.05 25.89
CA ILE A 543 9.39 -9.16 24.69
C ILE A 543 8.57 -10.45 24.79
N GLU A 544 7.24 -10.34 24.69
CA GLU A 544 6.34 -11.49 24.84
C GLU A 544 6.31 -12.37 23.58
N SER A 545 6.23 -11.78 22.39
CA SER A 545 6.18 -12.52 21.13
C SER A 545 6.63 -11.69 19.93
N LEU A 546 6.96 -12.37 18.83
CA LEU A 546 7.23 -11.76 17.53
C LEU A 546 5.97 -11.76 16.67
N ASN A 547 5.90 -10.85 15.69
CA ASN A 547 4.87 -10.89 14.66
C ASN A 547 4.92 -12.25 13.90
N ALA A 548 3.76 -12.84 13.63
CA ALA A 548 3.66 -14.17 13.02
C ALA A 548 4.45 -14.33 11.70
N VAL A 549 4.48 -13.31 10.84
CA VAL A 549 5.23 -13.33 9.58
C VAL A 549 6.73 -13.27 9.81
N ALA A 550 7.18 -12.49 10.81
CA ALA A 550 8.59 -12.46 11.19
C ALA A 550 9.05 -13.80 11.76
N SER A 551 8.23 -14.41 12.62
CA SER A 551 8.47 -15.75 13.16
C SER A 551 8.51 -16.81 12.06
N LEU A 552 7.59 -16.75 11.10
CA LEU A 552 7.59 -17.61 9.91
C LEU A 552 8.85 -17.43 9.07
N SER A 553 9.29 -16.19 8.85
CA SER A 553 10.49 -15.90 8.07
C SER A 553 11.73 -16.54 8.71
N ALA A 554 11.86 -16.44 10.04
CA ALA A 554 12.93 -17.10 10.78
C ALA A 554 12.84 -18.63 10.67
N LEU A 555 11.64 -19.19 10.85
CA LEU A 555 11.39 -20.62 10.74
C LEU A 555 11.78 -21.17 9.37
N LEU A 556 11.30 -20.56 8.29
CA LEU A 556 11.57 -21.02 6.93
C LEU A 556 13.02 -20.77 6.50
N TYR A 557 13.65 -19.71 7.00
CA TYR A 557 15.07 -19.47 6.80
C TYR A 557 15.91 -20.58 7.44
N GLU A 558 15.64 -20.92 8.69
CA GLU A 558 16.31 -22.03 9.38
C GLU A 558 15.98 -23.38 8.73
N TRP A 559 14.76 -23.55 8.20
CA TRP A 559 14.42 -24.74 7.44
C TRP A 559 15.20 -24.82 6.13
N LYS A 560 15.43 -23.74 5.40
CA LYS A 560 16.21 -23.78 4.14
C LYS A 560 17.72 -23.67 4.34
N ARG A 561 18.20 -23.33 5.54
CA ARG A 561 19.62 -23.21 5.84
C ARG A 561 20.34 -24.55 5.54
N PRO A 562 21.40 -24.55 4.72
CA PRO A 562 22.21 -25.75 4.52
C PRO A 562 22.76 -26.24 5.86
N SER A 563 22.75 -27.57 6.05
CA SER A 563 23.31 -28.22 7.22
C SER A 563 24.83 -28.19 7.24
#